data_AF-A0A6L5DWT1-F1
#
_entry.id   AF-A0A6L5DWT1-F1
#
_cell.length_a   1.000
_cell.length_b   1.000
_cell.length_c   1.000
_cell.angle_alpha   90.00
_cell.angle_beta   90.00
_cell.angle_gamma   90.00
#
_symmetry.space_group_name_H-M   'P 1'
#
loop_
_entity.id
_entity.type
_entity.pdbx_description
1 polymer ?
#
loop_
_entity_poly.entity_id
_entity_poly.type
_entity_poly.pdbx_seq_one_letter_code
_entity_poly.pdbx_strand_id
1 'polypeptide(L)'
;MKFTFDKNNLEKVNQLFSSNQSFNFTALPRLKMFYALKKELKEISGLEWFFEFDHVNLANNRIIIEHSQNKSKDFNFYYEIPLTSKFELRVFLANSSVHFLDIYNFLLKEDIIHEKQFSLKAEYHTIPHFILNDNLKKYNAGVLKHYLNNEDFDGEQIDGSIKKEIERGIQIFNPIFNQILNQFNI
;
A
#
# COMPACT_ATOMS: atom_id res chain seq x y z
N MET A 1 2.08 5.61 14.13
CA MET A 1 0.65 5.56 14.56
C MET A 1 -0.20 5.28 13.33
N LYS A 2 -1.19 4.38 13.41
CA LYS A 2 -2.10 4.03 12.30
C LYS A 2 -3.34 4.92 12.32
N PHE A 3 -3.68 5.50 11.18
CA PHE A 3 -4.83 6.38 10.99
C PHE A 3 -5.68 5.89 9.82
N THR A 4 -6.99 6.03 9.93
CA THR A 4 -7.88 5.88 8.76
C THR A 4 -7.52 6.92 7.71
N PHE A 5 -7.49 6.51 6.44
CA PHE A 5 -7.07 7.39 5.35
C PHE A 5 -8.21 8.29 4.87
N ASP A 6 -8.53 9.30 5.68
CA ASP A 6 -9.53 10.32 5.42
C ASP A 6 -8.95 11.73 5.58
N LYS A 7 -9.72 12.73 5.12
CA LYS A 7 -9.29 14.14 5.12
C LYS A 7 -8.98 14.67 6.52
N ASN A 8 -9.82 14.35 7.51
CA ASN A 8 -9.67 14.85 8.88
C ASN A 8 -8.38 14.33 9.51
N ASN A 9 -8.07 13.04 9.34
CA ASN A 9 -6.85 12.44 9.84
C ASN A 9 -5.60 12.98 9.11
N LEU A 10 -5.70 13.24 7.81
CA LEU A 10 -4.64 13.89 7.05
C LEU A 10 -4.34 15.31 7.51
N GLU A 11 -5.38 16.11 7.73
CA GLU A 11 -5.25 17.47 8.28
C GLU A 11 -4.65 17.44 9.69
N LYS A 12 -5.10 16.52 10.55
CA LYS A 12 -4.56 16.32 11.89
C LYS A 12 -3.07 15.99 11.86
N VAL A 13 -2.65 15.03 11.03
CA VAL A 13 -1.24 14.66 10.89
C VAL A 13 -0.42 15.80 10.30
N ASN A 14 -0.99 16.55 9.34
CA ASN A 14 -0.34 17.74 8.79
C ASN A 14 -0.06 18.80 9.87
N GLN A 15 -1.03 19.06 10.75
CA GLN A 15 -0.83 19.99 11.87
C GLN A 15 0.25 19.49 12.84
N LEU A 16 0.18 18.20 13.23
CA LEU A 16 1.12 17.57 14.16
C LEU A 16 2.57 17.58 13.68
N PHE A 17 2.80 17.45 12.37
CA PHE A 17 4.14 17.34 11.78
C PHE A 17 4.51 18.50 10.86
N SER A 18 3.81 19.63 10.95
CA SER A 18 4.01 20.82 10.12
C SER A 18 5.44 21.39 10.18
N SER A 19 6.16 21.20 11.29
CA SER A 19 7.56 21.62 11.44
C SER A 19 8.57 20.61 10.88
N ASN A 20 8.14 19.41 10.48
CA ASN A 20 9.02 18.36 10.00
C ASN A 20 9.23 18.46 8.48
N GLN A 21 10.45 18.80 8.06
CA GLN A 21 10.78 18.93 6.64
C GLN A 21 10.63 17.61 5.86
N SER A 22 11.02 16.48 6.44
CA SER A 22 10.88 15.17 5.77
C SER A 22 9.41 14.85 5.50
N PHE A 23 8.54 15.12 6.47
CA PHE A 23 7.09 15.01 6.30
C PHE A 23 6.60 15.92 5.16
N ASN A 24 6.91 17.22 5.23
CA ASN A 24 6.43 18.23 4.28
C ASN A 24 6.89 17.96 2.84
N PHE A 25 8.14 17.55 2.63
CA PHE A 25 8.71 17.38 1.29
C PHE A 25 8.60 15.95 0.74
N THR A 26 8.39 14.96 1.61
CA THR A 26 8.34 13.55 1.21
C THR A 26 6.97 12.92 1.44
N ALA A 27 6.55 12.78 2.69
CA ALA A 27 5.35 12.02 3.02
C ALA A 27 4.05 12.74 2.61
N LEU A 28 3.91 14.02 2.97
CA LEU A 28 2.70 14.82 2.74
C LEU A 28 2.26 14.90 1.26
N PRO A 29 3.12 15.26 0.28
CA PRO A 29 2.69 15.33 -1.12
C PRO A 29 2.24 13.96 -1.66
N ARG A 30 2.83 12.87 -1.17
CA ARG A 30 2.42 11.50 -1.52
C ARG A 30 1.08 11.16 -0.89
N LEU A 31 0.89 11.46 0.38
CA LEU A 31 -0.38 11.27 1.08
C LEU A 31 -1.51 12.03 0.38
N LYS A 32 -1.29 13.29 -0.02
CA LYS A 32 -2.25 14.08 -0.80
C LYS A 32 -2.57 13.43 -2.14
N MET A 33 -1.55 13.06 -2.92
CA MET A 33 -1.72 12.36 -4.19
C MET A 33 -2.50 11.04 -4.04
N PHE A 34 -2.17 10.24 -3.03
CA PHE A 34 -2.86 8.98 -2.78
C PHE A 34 -4.28 9.17 -2.25
N TYR A 35 -4.55 10.23 -1.51
CA TYR A 35 -5.90 10.57 -1.09
C TYR A 35 -6.79 10.93 -2.29
N ALA A 36 -6.25 11.68 -3.27
CA ALA A 36 -6.93 11.93 -4.54
C ALA A 36 -7.14 10.64 -5.34
N LEU A 37 -6.10 9.82 -5.49
CA LEU A 37 -6.19 8.48 -6.13
C LEU A 37 -7.23 7.58 -5.47
N LYS A 38 -7.31 7.55 -4.14
CA LYS A 38 -8.30 6.75 -3.41
C LYS A 38 -9.72 7.08 -3.85
N LYS A 39 -10.01 8.34 -4.22
CA LYS A 39 -11.34 8.73 -4.70
C LYS A 39 -11.70 8.11 -6.04
N GLU A 40 -10.70 7.91 -6.90
CA GLU A 40 -10.84 7.25 -8.19
C GLU A 40 -10.96 5.73 -8.09
N LEU A 41 -10.44 5.16 -7.01
CA LEU A 41 -10.45 3.72 -6.75
C LEU A 41 -11.67 3.27 -5.93
N LYS A 42 -12.64 4.17 -5.67
CA LYS A 42 -13.83 3.90 -4.84
C LYS A 42 -14.71 2.78 -5.37
N GLU A 43 -14.65 2.50 -6.67
CA GLU A 43 -15.43 1.41 -7.28
C GLU A 43 -14.93 0.03 -6.85
N ILE A 44 -13.71 -0.06 -6.33
CA ILE A 44 -13.13 -1.29 -5.80
C ILE A 44 -13.63 -1.49 -4.36
N SER A 45 -14.68 -2.31 -4.23
CA SER A 45 -15.26 -2.65 -2.93
C SER A 45 -14.36 -3.59 -2.11
N GLY A 46 -14.61 -3.64 -0.80
CA GLY A 46 -13.93 -4.57 0.10
C GLY A 46 -12.50 -4.18 0.49
N LEU A 47 -12.11 -2.91 0.31
CA LEU A 47 -10.81 -2.40 0.72
C LEU A 47 -10.93 -1.26 1.73
N GLU A 48 -10.18 -1.37 2.82
CA GLU A 48 -10.05 -0.32 3.84
C GLU A 48 -8.67 0.34 3.74
N TRP A 49 -8.64 1.67 3.70
CA TRP A 49 -7.39 2.41 3.51
C TRP A 49 -6.98 3.10 4.80
N PHE A 50 -5.71 2.94 5.14
CA PHE A 50 -5.05 3.53 6.29
C PHE A 50 -3.72 4.15 5.88
N PHE A 51 -3.14 4.93 6.77
CA PHE A 51 -1.76 5.36 6.65
C PHE A 51 -1.08 5.40 8.01
N GLU A 52 0.23 5.24 7.99
CA GLU A 52 1.09 5.35 9.15
C GLU A 52 2.15 6.41 8.90
N PHE A 53 2.37 7.22 9.93
CA PHE A 53 3.49 8.14 9.97
C PHE A 53 4.16 8.09 11.35
N ASP A 54 5.48 8.14 11.31
CA ASP A 54 6.44 8.17 12.40
C ASP A 54 7.65 9.00 11.94
N HIS A 55 7.96 10.05 12.70
CA HIS A 55 9.06 10.96 12.40
C HIS A 55 10.41 10.41 12.85
N VAL A 56 10.42 9.42 13.75
CA VAL A 56 11.62 8.76 14.27
C VAL A 56 11.98 7.58 13.39
N ASN A 57 10.99 6.72 13.10
CA ASN A 57 11.19 5.53 12.28
C ASN A 57 10.55 5.68 10.89
N LEU A 58 11.29 6.28 9.96
CA LEU A 58 10.82 6.53 8.60
C LEU A 58 10.46 5.26 7.82
N ALA A 59 10.99 4.09 8.21
CA ALA A 59 10.65 2.81 7.59
C ALA A 59 9.19 2.39 7.84
N ASN A 60 8.57 2.93 8.90
CA ASN A 60 7.17 2.67 9.22
C ASN A 60 6.19 3.60 8.47
N ASN A 61 6.70 4.52 7.64
CA ASN A 61 5.85 5.48 6.95
C ASN A 61 5.29 4.84 5.69
N ARG A 62 3.98 4.62 5.67
CA ARG A 62 3.32 3.84 4.61
C ARG A 62 1.84 4.14 4.50
N ILE A 63 1.30 3.82 3.33
CA ILE A 63 -0.13 3.63 3.12
C ILE A 63 -0.41 2.14 3.16
N ILE A 64 -1.51 1.77 3.79
CA ILE A 64 -1.95 0.39 3.96
C ILE A 64 -3.35 0.28 3.36
N ILE A 65 -3.56 -0.75 2.54
CA ILE A 65 -4.85 -1.05 1.91
C ILE A 65 -5.22 -2.47 2.33
N GLU A 66 -6.05 -2.59 3.35
CA GLU A 66 -6.44 -3.88 3.95
C GLU A 66 -7.64 -4.47 3.23
N HIS A 67 -7.62 -5.78 2.99
CA HIS A 67 -8.78 -6.50 2.50
C HIS A 67 -9.81 -6.65 3.64
N SER A 68 -11.06 -6.23 3.43
CA SER A 68 -12.08 -6.12 4.49
C SER A 68 -12.48 -7.46 5.12
N GLN A 69 -12.21 -8.57 4.44
CA GLN A 69 -12.48 -9.92 4.94
C GLN A 69 -11.33 -10.50 5.79
N ASN A 70 -10.32 -9.70 6.08
CA ASN A 70 -9.15 -10.14 6.81
C ASN A 70 -9.45 -10.29 8.32
N LYS A 71 -9.81 -11.51 8.73
CA LYS A 71 -10.22 -11.84 10.11
C LYS A 71 -9.32 -12.88 10.80
N SER A 72 -8.25 -13.34 10.16
CA SER A 72 -7.33 -14.31 10.76
C SER A 72 -6.36 -13.66 11.73
N LYS A 73 -5.89 -14.45 12.71
CA LYS A 73 -4.72 -14.10 13.53
C LYS A 73 -3.41 -14.36 12.80
N ASP A 74 -3.39 -15.35 11.93
CA ASP A 74 -2.18 -15.88 11.30
C ASP A 74 -1.95 -15.28 9.90
N PHE A 75 -3.05 -14.94 9.25
CA PHE A 75 -3.08 -14.37 7.91
C PHE A 75 -3.49 -12.90 7.94
N ASN A 76 -2.87 -12.13 7.06
CA ASN A 76 -3.11 -10.70 6.94
C ASN A 76 -2.92 -10.28 5.49
N PHE A 77 -4.04 -10.04 4.80
CA PHE A 77 -4.07 -9.71 3.40
C PHE A 77 -4.20 -8.20 3.22
N TYR A 78 -3.09 -7.58 2.82
CA TYR A 78 -3.06 -6.14 2.59
C TYR A 78 -2.01 -5.76 1.57
N TYR A 79 -2.22 -4.59 0.98
CA TYR A 79 -1.23 -3.90 0.19
C TYR A 79 -0.55 -2.83 1.04
N GLU A 80 0.74 -2.61 0.81
CA GLU A 80 1.52 -1.53 1.42
C GLU A 80 2.18 -0.70 0.33
N ILE A 81 2.15 0.62 0.51
CA ILE A 81 2.93 1.56 -0.30
C ILE A 81 3.79 2.40 0.65
N PRO A 82 5.11 2.17 0.71
CA PRO A 82 6.01 2.99 1.52
C PRO A 82 5.98 4.46 1.09
N LEU A 83 5.93 5.38 2.04
CA LEU A 83 5.97 6.83 1.81
C LEU A 83 7.41 7.32 1.61
N THR A 84 8.15 6.66 0.70
CA THR A 84 9.56 6.94 0.40
C THR A 84 9.71 7.57 -0.98
N SER A 85 10.94 7.89 -1.38
CA SER A 85 11.21 8.46 -2.71
C SER A 85 10.90 7.50 -3.87
N LYS A 86 11.00 6.20 -3.64
CA LYS A 86 10.71 5.15 -4.63
C LYS A 86 9.28 4.65 -4.46
N PHE A 87 8.62 4.39 -5.58
CA PHE A 87 7.33 3.75 -5.58
C PHE A 87 7.52 2.23 -5.53
N GLU A 88 6.88 1.59 -4.55
CA GLU A 88 6.74 0.14 -4.46
C GLU A 88 5.30 -0.16 -4.01
N LEU A 89 4.61 -1.02 -4.77
CA LEU A 89 3.35 -1.62 -4.36
C LEU A 89 3.66 -3.01 -3.84
N ARG A 90 3.60 -3.18 -2.53
CA ARG A 90 3.89 -4.43 -1.84
C ARG A 90 2.60 -5.13 -1.50
N VAL A 91 2.59 -6.46 -1.52
CA VAL A 91 1.47 -7.26 -1.04
C VAL A 91 1.93 -8.29 -0.01
N PHE A 92 1.20 -8.32 1.08
CA PHE A 92 1.42 -9.18 2.22
C PHE A 92 0.28 -10.19 2.33
N LEU A 93 0.65 -11.42 2.67
CA LEU A 93 -0.28 -12.56 2.74
C LEU A 93 -0.42 -13.13 4.15
N ALA A 94 0.44 -12.74 5.09
CA ALA A 94 0.50 -13.34 6.41
C ALA A 94 1.03 -12.37 7.46
N ASN A 95 1.00 -12.78 8.74
CA ASN A 95 1.63 -12.04 9.85
C ASN A 95 3.01 -12.60 10.23
N SER A 96 3.44 -13.71 9.63
CA SER A 96 4.73 -14.35 9.92
C SER A 96 5.38 -14.90 8.65
N SER A 97 6.70 -15.05 8.67
CA SER A 97 7.45 -15.65 7.56
C SER A 97 7.06 -17.11 7.32
N VAL A 98 6.71 -17.85 8.38
CA VAL A 98 6.29 -19.26 8.28
C VAL A 98 4.99 -19.36 7.49
N HIS A 99 3.97 -18.62 7.93
CA HIS A 99 2.66 -18.62 7.26
C HIS A 99 2.73 -18.05 5.84
N PHE A 100 3.64 -17.08 5.59
CA PHE A 100 3.88 -16.61 4.23
C PHE A 100 4.40 -17.73 3.34
N LEU A 101 5.39 -18.50 3.80
CA LEU A 101 5.96 -19.61 3.03
C LEU A 101 4.92 -20.71 2.77
N ASP A 102 4.06 -20.99 3.75
CA ASP A 102 2.95 -21.95 3.58
C ASP A 102 2.00 -21.51 2.46
N ILE A 103 1.58 -20.22 2.46
CA ILE A 103 0.76 -19.67 1.38
C ILE A 103 1.53 -19.67 0.06
N TYR A 104 2.78 -19.25 0.04
CA TYR A 104 3.57 -19.20 -1.18
C TYR A 104 3.67 -20.57 -1.85
N ASN A 105 3.98 -21.61 -1.07
CA ASN A 105 4.05 -22.98 -1.56
C ASN A 105 2.68 -23.48 -2.05
N PHE A 106 1.59 -23.11 -1.36
CA PHE A 106 0.24 -23.38 -1.83
C PHE A 106 -0.05 -22.73 -3.18
N LEU A 107 0.26 -21.44 -3.35
CA LEU A 107 0.01 -20.70 -4.59
C LEU A 107 0.81 -21.28 -5.78
N LEU A 108 2.03 -21.76 -5.54
CA LEU A 108 2.83 -22.45 -6.56
C LEU A 108 2.26 -23.83 -6.91
N LYS A 109 1.89 -24.62 -5.89
CA LYS A 109 1.39 -25.98 -6.06
C LYS A 109 0.06 -26.00 -6.84
N GLU A 110 -0.81 -25.04 -6.57
CA GLU A 110 -2.11 -24.91 -7.24
C GLU A 110 -2.06 -24.10 -8.54
N ASP A 111 -0.85 -23.75 -9.03
CA ASP A 111 -0.64 -23.00 -10.27
C ASP A 111 -1.37 -21.64 -10.31
N ILE A 112 -1.57 -21.02 -9.13
CA ILE A 112 -2.19 -19.70 -8.99
C ILE A 112 -1.17 -18.61 -9.33
N ILE A 113 0.10 -18.84 -8.97
CA ILE A 113 1.24 -18.03 -9.39
C ILE A 113 2.37 -18.95 -9.85
N HIS A 114 3.27 -18.40 -10.66
CA HIS A 114 4.48 -19.10 -11.11
C HIS A 114 5.72 -18.62 -10.35
N GLU A 115 6.76 -19.46 -10.33
CA GLU A 115 8.06 -19.04 -9.81
C GLU A 115 8.56 -17.77 -10.50
N LYS A 116 9.02 -16.80 -9.70
CA LYS A 116 9.57 -15.52 -10.16
C LYS A 116 8.59 -14.64 -10.96
N GLN A 117 7.30 -14.98 -10.97
CA GLN A 117 6.26 -14.12 -11.56
C GLN A 117 6.23 -12.74 -10.87
N PHE A 118 6.42 -12.72 -9.56
CA PHE A 118 6.55 -11.50 -8.76
C PHE A 118 7.88 -11.50 -8.02
N SER A 119 8.46 -10.31 -7.85
CA SER A 119 9.67 -10.16 -7.03
C SER A 119 9.33 -10.37 -5.56
N LEU A 120 9.98 -11.34 -4.92
CA LEU A 120 9.88 -11.57 -3.48
C LEU A 120 10.95 -10.77 -2.74
N LYS A 121 10.57 -10.04 -1.70
CA LYS A 121 11.51 -9.38 -0.77
C LYS A 121 11.21 -9.76 0.67
N ALA A 122 12.27 -9.77 1.47
CA ALA A 122 12.22 -9.79 2.92
C ALA A 122 13.34 -8.87 3.42
N GLU A 123 12.99 -7.79 4.13
CA GLU A 123 13.93 -6.88 4.77
C GLU A 123 14.02 -7.18 6.28
N TYR A 124 15.08 -6.73 6.95
CA TYR A 124 15.26 -6.91 8.39
C TYR A 124 14.04 -6.34 9.16
N HIS A 125 13.37 -7.18 9.97
CA HIS A 125 12.10 -6.91 10.67
C HIS A 125 10.83 -6.76 9.81
N THR A 126 10.90 -7.02 8.50
CA THR A 126 9.69 -7.15 7.68
C THR A 126 9.47 -8.60 7.30
N ILE A 127 8.23 -9.05 7.38
CA ILE A 127 7.85 -10.36 6.85
C ILE A 127 8.00 -10.36 5.31
N PRO A 128 8.19 -11.54 4.69
CA PRO A 128 8.25 -11.65 3.26
C PRO A 128 6.99 -11.10 2.58
N HIS A 129 7.16 -10.50 1.42
CA HIS A 129 6.10 -9.89 0.62
C HIS A 129 6.45 -9.91 -0.86
N PHE A 130 5.43 -9.82 -1.72
CA PHE A 130 5.65 -9.60 -3.15
C PHE A 130 5.67 -8.11 -3.47
N ILE A 131 6.41 -7.75 -4.52
CA ILE A 131 6.35 -6.44 -5.18
C ILE A 131 5.59 -6.60 -6.48
N LEU A 132 4.54 -5.80 -6.65
CA LEU A 132 3.58 -5.90 -7.75
C LEU A 132 3.86 -4.93 -8.90
N ASN A 133 4.51 -3.80 -8.64
CA ASN A 133 4.85 -2.85 -9.69
C ASN A 133 6.00 -3.39 -10.56
N ASP A 134 5.77 -3.48 -11.87
CA ASP A 134 6.77 -4.06 -12.81
C ASP A 134 7.83 -3.03 -13.18
N ASN A 135 7.39 -1.91 -13.75
CA ASN A 135 8.27 -0.95 -14.41
C ASN A 135 8.33 0.39 -13.69
N LEU A 136 7.26 0.76 -12.99
CA LEU A 136 7.18 2.04 -12.31
C LEU A 136 7.95 2.00 -10.99
N LYS A 137 9.08 2.70 -10.93
CA LYS A 137 9.95 2.75 -9.73
C LYS A 137 9.93 4.10 -9.02
N LYS A 138 9.32 5.11 -9.62
CA LYS A 138 9.35 6.50 -9.15
C LYS A 138 7.99 7.15 -9.36
N TYR A 139 7.66 8.07 -8.48
CA TYR A 139 6.53 8.97 -8.60
C TYR A 139 6.75 9.99 -9.73
N ASN A 140 5.68 10.43 -10.37
CA ASN A 140 5.75 11.56 -11.29
C ASN A 140 6.09 12.86 -10.54
N ALA A 141 7.26 13.45 -10.87
CA ALA A 141 7.74 14.65 -10.20
C ALA A 141 6.83 15.87 -10.41
N GLY A 142 6.17 15.99 -11.56
CA GLY A 142 5.22 17.05 -11.84
C GLY A 142 3.99 16.97 -10.94
N VAL A 143 3.45 15.76 -10.75
CA VAL A 143 2.32 15.52 -9.83
C VAL A 143 2.72 15.82 -8.39
N LEU A 144 3.88 15.34 -7.93
CA LEU A 144 4.34 15.63 -6.57
C LEU A 144 4.57 17.14 -6.36
N LYS A 145 5.11 17.85 -7.35
CA LYS A 145 5.31 19.30 -7.27
C LYS A 145 3.98 20.06 -7.17
N HIS A 146 2.94 19.59 -7.84
CA HIS A 146 1.59 20.15 -7.69
C HIS A 146 1.13 20.09 -6.23
N TYR A 147 1.23 18.91 -5.59
CA TYR A 147 0.81 18.74 -4.19
C TYR A 147 1.73 19.39 -3.16
N LEU A 148 2.99 19.66 -3.49
CA LEU A 148 3.87 20.48 -2.64
C LEU A 148 3.42 21.94 -2.58
N ASN A 149 2.88 22.46 -3.68
CA ASN A 149 2.51 23.87 -3.81
C ASN A 149 1.03 24.14 -3.48
N ASN A 150 0.22 23.10 -3.31
CA ASN A 150 -1.20 23.21 -3.05
C ASN A 150 -1.51 22.77 -1.62
N GLU A 151 -2.21 23.62 -0.87
CA GLU A 151 -2.59 23.32 0.52
C GLU A 151 -3.74 22.31 0.59
N ASP A 152 -4.59 22.25 -0.44
CA ASP A 152 -5.77 21.39 -0.45
C ASP A 152 -5.46 19.91 -0.63
N PHE A 153 -6.16 19.08 0.14
CA PHE A 153 -6.17 17.62 -0.02
C PHE A 153 -7.06 17.16 -1.19
N ASP A 154 -7.93 18.03 -1.69
CA ASP A 154 -8.90 17.69 -2.74
C ASP A 154 -8.32 17.81 -4.17
N GLY A 155 -7.02 18.06 -4.31
CA GLY A 155 -6.36 18.29 -5.60
C GLY A 155 -6.67 17.23 -6.66
N GLU A 156 -6.94 17.69 -7.87
CA GLU A 156 -7.45 16.89 -8.99
C GLU A 156 -6.35 16.11 -9.73
N GLN A 157 -5.08 16.47 -9.54
CA GLN A 157 -4.00 15.92 -10.35
C GLN A 157 -3.56 14.54 -9.87
N ILE A 158 -3.92 13.51 -10.64
CA ILE A 158 -3.58 12.11 -10.33
C ILE A 158 -2.37 11.64 -11.15
N ASP A 159 -1.52 10.81 -10.53
CA ASP A 159 -0.52 10.02 -11.25
C ASP A 159 -1.18 8.78 -11.86
N GLY A 160 -1.61 8.89 -13.12
CA GLY A 160 -2.28 7.80 -13.83
C GLY A 160 -1.44 6.54 -14.01
N SER A 161 -0.11 6.63 -13.93
CA SER A 161 0.74 5.43 -13.98
C SER A 161 0.67 4.66 -12.67
N ILE A 162 0.71 5.37 -11.53
CA ILE A 162 0.52 4.77 -10.20
C ILE A 162 -0.89 4.17 -10.08
N LYS A 163 -1.92 4.88 -10.56
CA LYS A 163 -3.31 4.38 -10.57
C LYS A 163 -3.37 3.00 -11.22
N LYS A 164 -2.83 2.86 -12.43
CA LYS A 164 -2.82 1.61 -13.20
C LYS A 164 -2.08 0.48 -12.49
N GLU A 165 -0.95 0.77 -11.85
CA GLU A 165 -0.20 -0.23 -11.09
C GLU A 165 -1.00 -0.77 -9.89
N ILE A 166 -1.71 0.12 -9.19
CA ILE A 166 -2.58 -0.25 -8.06
C ILE A 166 -3.77 -1.06 -8.54
N GLU A 167 -4.47 -0.60 -9.57
CA GLU A 167 -5.62 -1.31 -10.16
C GLU A 167 -5.22 -2.71 -10.61
N ARG A 168 -4.10 -2.83 -11.33
CA ARG A 168 -3.56 -4.11 -11.76
C ARG A 168 -3.21 -5.01 -10.58
N GLY A 169 -2.51 -4.49 -9.57
CA GLY A 169 -2.14 -5.25 -8.38
C GLY A 169 -3.37 -5.79 -7.65
N ILE A 170 -4.38 -4.95 -7.49
CA ILE A 170 -5.67 -5.32 -6.87
C ILE A 170 -6.41 -6.36 -7.71
N GLN A 171 -6.51 -6.18 -9.03
CA GLN A 171 -7.19 -7.11 -9.93
C GLN A 171 -6.56 -8.51 -9.89
N ILE A 172 -5.24 -8.59 -9.70
CA ILE A 172 -4.52 -9.87 -9.58
C ILE A 172 -4.72 -10.47 -8.19
N PHE A 173 -4.48 -9.70 -7.13
CA PHE A 173 -4.34 -10.27 -5.78
C PHE A 173 -5.64 -10.33 -4.97
N ASN A 174 -6.65 -9.51 -5.23
CA ASN A 174 -7.93 -9.66 -4.53
C ASN A 174 -8.59 -11.03 -4.80
N PRO A 175 -8.64 -11.54 -6.04
CA PRO A 175 -9.09 -12.91 -6.30
C PRO A 175 -8.25 -13.97 -5.56
N ILE A 176 -6.93 -13.78 -5.51
CA ILE A 176 -6.01 -14.68 -4.79
C ILE A 176 -6.30 -14.67 -3.29
N PHE A 177 -6.53 -13.51 -2.68
CA PHE A 177 -6.93 -13.41 -1.27
C PHE A 177 -8.20 -14.22 -1.00
N ASN A 178 -9.21 -14.08 -1.85
CA ASN A 178 -10.46 -14.84 -1.71
C ASN A 178 -10.25 -16.35 -1.85
N GLN A 179 -9.37 -16.79 -2.75
CA GLN A 179 -9.02 -18.22 -2.88
C GLN A 179 -8.33 -18.75 -1.62
N ILE A 180 -7.40 -17.99 -1.04
CA ILE A 180 -6.73 -18.37 0.21
C ILE A 180 -7.74 -18.40 1.36
N LEU A 181 -8.57 -17.37 1.52
CA LEU A 181 -9.60 -17.32 2.56
C LEU A 181 -10.52 -18.55 2.51
N ASN A 182 -10.99 -18.90 1.31
CA ASN A 182 -11.82 -20.08 1.09
C ASN A 182 -11.09 -21.40 1.40
N GLN A 183 -9.83 -21.54 0.98
CA GLN A 183 -9.06 -22.76 1.16
C GLN A 183 -8.73 -23.05 2.63
N PHE A 184 -8.34 -22.01 3.37
CA PHE A 184 -7.91 -22.14 4.77
C PHE A 184 -9.06 -21.95 5.76
N ASN A 185 -10.30 -21.80 5.27
CA ASN A 185 -11.52 -21.57 6.07
C ASN A 185 -11.39 -20.37 7.02
N ILE A 186 -10.89 -19.24 6.49
CA ILE A 186 -10.66 -17.98 7.22
C ILE A 186 -11.77 -16.97 6.94
#